data_AF-A0A7V0L106-F1
#
_entry.id   AF-A0A7V0L106-F1
#
_cell.length_a   1.000
_cell.length_b   1.000
_cell.length_c   1.000
_cell.angle_alpha   90.00
_cell.angle_beta   90.00
_cell.angle_gamma   90.00
#
_symmetry.space_group_name_H-M   'P 1'
#
loop_
_entity.id
_entity.type
_entity.pdbx_description
1 polymer ?
#
loop_
_entity_poly.entity_id
_entity_poly.type
_entity_poly.pdbx_seq_one_letter_code
_entity_poly.pdbx_strand_id
1 'polypeptide(L)'
;MATQRLRRCSPLCLSVGLFQLFSNEKSVMRRTKEIASVLGSLGFLLFFSTILFAGDGQLLPRLEKEIISLVNKAQKVSVTIIAQTEVVSGSENIPSSPETKNSPRKIINKTIGSGFIFSKDGYIITKKSVIDGAERIDVLLYNGKFLKADLVAEDPRIDLAILRVNKTGLPAPEFAPPEDLHVGSWVIVMGRSIGFATAISFGMVQGVSSDGFLKVGIQVSPGIIGAPIFNFKGQVVGILFAKLMIDEGDAENAFWGNHFQEGLALPISQVKSRIERLIADSKKRRGWLGITVSHKNGKVESDTLLVTHVFPNSPAAAAGLKAGDYILKCNGIRVRNLTELLDEINPQKPQSRVSFKLLRHGTVMQRTVSLGERPSLMSIRNAFKHNKMVSPQTIHNTRFGLTPSGQNKEMLMRIRRLEKEVRLLRKQIKKR
;
A
#
# COMPACT_ATOMS: atom_id res chain seq x y z
N MET A 1 69.06 -101.83 78.37
CA MET A 1 69.18 -100.62 77.52
C MET A 1 67.82 -100.37 76.87
N ALA A 2 67.28 -99.15 76.96
CA ALA A 2 65.83 -98.88 76.88
C ALA A 2 65.45 -97.58 76.12
N THR A 3 64.33 -97.64 75.35
CA THR A 3 63.18 -96.67 75.16
C THR A 3 63.41 -95.22 74.63
N GLN A 4 62.55 -94.47 73.89
CA GLN A 4 61.09 -94.39 73.58
C GLN A 4 60.87 -93.35 72.41
N ARG A 5 60.02 -93.53 71.38
CA ARG A 5 58.60 -93.08 71.09
C ARG A 5 58.25 -91.58 70.79
N LEU A 6 57.58 -91.39 69.62
CA LEU A 6 56.31 -90.66 69.28
C LEU A 6 56.22 -89.17 68.78
N ARG A 7 55.50 -89.02 67.63
CA ARG A 7 54.33 -88.14 67.27
C ARG A 7 54.43 -86.95 66.26
N ARG A 8 53.32 -86.82 65.49
CA ARG A 8 52.90 -85.90 64.38
C ARG A 8 52.70 -84.42 64.79
N CYS A 9 52.80 -83.47 63.83
CA CYS A 9 51.69 -82.59 63.32
C CYS A 9 52.15 -81.28 62.60
N SER A 10 51.51 -80.99 61.46
CA SER A 10 51.04 -79.71 60.85
C SER A 10 52.00 -78.55 60.46
N PRO A 11 51.58 -77.71 59.47
CA PRO A 11 52.47 -76.90 58.64
C PRO A 11 52.43 -75.39 58.97
N LEU A 12 53.50 -74.64 58.70
CA LEU A 12 53.49 -73.20 58.37
C LEU A 12 54.92 -72.67 58.13
N CYS A 13 55.02 -71.57 57.36
CA CYS A 13 56.08 -70.55 57.38
C CYS A 13 57.41 -70.84 56.65
N LEU A 14 58.09 -69.88 56.01
CA LEU A 14 57.89 -68.43 55.94
C LEU A 14 58.63 -67.85 54.73
N SER A 15 57.93 -66.96 54.03
CA SER A 15 58.40 -66.03 52.99
C SER A 15 58.88 -64.71 53.59
N VAL A 16 60.09 -64.24 53.28
CA VAL A 16 60.44 -62.80 53.38
C VAL A 16 61.50 -62.49 52.32
N GLY A 17 61.18 -61.60 51.37
CA GLY A 17 62.20 -61.04 50.47
C GLY A 17 61.74 -60.58 49.08
N LEU A 18 60.60 -59.88 48.93
CA LEU A 18 60.27 -59.21 47.66
C LEU A 18 59.16 -58.15 47.84
N PHE A 19 59.46 -57.09 48.60
CA PHE A 19 58.48 -56.01 48.82
C PHE A 19 59.16 -54.63 48.96
N GLN A 20 60.00 -54.23 48.00
CA GLN A 20 60.51 -52.84 47.97
C GLN A 20 60.67 -52.18 46.60
N LEU A 21 60.25 -52.80 45.49
CA LEU A 21 60.34 -52.15 44.16
C LEU A 21 59.00 -51.68 43.57
N PHE A 22 57.86 -51.95 44.21
CA PHE A 22 56.52 -51.62 43.66
C PHE A 22 55.82 -50.38 44.25
N SER A 23 56.43 -49.66 45.21
CA SER A 23 55.76 -48.48 45.82
C SER A 23 56.05 -47.16 45.13
N ASN A 24 57.01 -47.09 44.18
CA ASN A 24 57.38 -45.83 43.53
C ASN A 24 56.63 -45.59 42.20
N GLU A 25 56.26 -46.64 41.47
CA GLU A 25 55.49 -46.49 40.21
C GLU A 25 54.07 -45.95 40.43
N LYS A 26 53.36 -46.38 41.48
CA LYS A 26 51.97 -45.93 41.72
C LYS A 26 51.89 -44.43 42.09
N SER A 27 52.92 -43.89 42.71
CA SER A 27 53.06 -42.48 43.07
C SER A 27 53.29 -41.60 41.83
N VAL A 28 54.23 -42.01 40.97
CA VAL A 28 54.54 -41.34 39.70
C VAL A 28 53.38 -41.44 38.72
N MET A 29 52.69 -42.59 38.68
CA MET A 29 51.54 -42.83 37.80
C MET A 29 50.26 -42.10 38.25
N ARG A 30 50.14 -41.73 39.53
CA ARG A 30 49.08 -40.81 40.03
C ARG A 30 49.38 -39.36 39.69
N ARG A 31 50.61 -38.89 39.92
CA ARG A 31 51.01 -37.51 39.58
C ARG A 31 50.95 -37.23 38.08
N THR A 32 51.31 -38.19 37.24
CA THR A 32 51.19 -38.06 35.78
C THR A 32 49.74 -38.02 35.30
N LYS A 33 48.82 -38.76 35.93
CA LYS A 33 47.37 -38.66 35.66
C LYS A 33 46.76 -37.33 36.11
N GLU A 34 47.17 -36.81 37.27
CA GLU A 34 46.73 -35.49 37.75
C GLU A 34 47.23 -34.37 36.84
N ILE A 35 48.52 -34.38 36.47
CA ILE A 35 49.11 -33.40 35.55
C ILE A 35 48.48 -33.49 34.14
N ALA A 36 48.20 -34.70 33.63
CA ALA A 36 47.49 -34.88 32.37
C ALA A 36 46.04 -34.38 32.43
N SER A 37 45.36 -34.51 33.58
CA SER A 37 44.00 -34.02 33.77
C SER A 37 43.93 -32.48 33.84
N VAL A 38 44.93 -31.84 34.46
CA VAL A 38 45.06 -30.38 34.55
C VAL A 38 45.50 -29.77 33.21
N LEU A 39 46.43 -30.41 32.49
CA LEU A 39 46.79 -29.99 31.14
C LEU A 39 45.65 -30.21 30.14
N GLY A 40 44.87 -31.30 30.32
CA GLY A 40 43.67 -31.57 29.55
C GLY A 40 42.56 -30.55 29.79
N SER A 41 42.32 -30.15 31.04
CA SER A 41 41.32 -29.14 31.37
C SER A 41 41.74 -27.72 30.99
N LEU A 42 43.04 -27.38 31.11
CA LEU A 42 43.60 -26.12 30.63
C LEU A 42 43.59 -26.06 29.10
N GLY A 43 43.93 -27.16 28.43
CA GLY A 43 43.81 -27.32 26.99
C GLY A 43 42.36 -27.22 26.53
N PHE A 44 41.41 -27.82 27.25
CA PHE A 44 39.99 -27.72 26.96
C PHE A 44 39.47 -26.29 27.17
N LEU A 45 39.90 -25.58 28.22
CA LEU A 45 39.56 -24.17 28.45
C LEU A 45 40.16 -23.23 27.41
N LEU A 46 41.37 -23.50 26.93
CA LEU A 46 42.00 -22.75 25.84
C LEU A 46 41.37 -23.06 24.46
N PHE A 47 40.91 -24.30 24.25
CA PHE A 47 40.16 -24.69 23.06
C PHE A 47 38.74 -24.09 23.09
N PHE A 48 38.09 -24.06 24.26
CA PHE A 48 36.78 -23.43 24.44
C PHE A 48 36.88 -21.90 24.33
N SER A 49 37.93 -21.28 24.86
CA SER A 49 38.14 -19.84 24.72
C SER A 49 38.43 -19.46 23.27
N THR A 50 39.23 -20.24 22.53
CA THR A 50 39.45 -19.99 21.11
C THR A 50 38.19 -20.20 20.27
N ILE A 51 37.30 -21.13 20.61
CA ILE A 51 35.99 -21.27 19.94
C ILE A 51 35.05 -20.10 20.28
N LEU A 52 35.06 -19.62 21.54
CA LEU A 52 34.29 -18.44 21.99
C LEU A 52 34.81 -17.12 21.40
N PHE A 53 36.10 -17.02 21.05
CA PHE A 53 36.69 -15.84 20.40
C PHE A 53 36.82 -15.95 18.87
N ALA A 54 36.66 -17.14 18.28
CA ALA A 54 36.65 -17.35 16.82
C ALA A 54 35.25 -17.24 16.20
N GLY A 55 34.18 -17.37 17.00
CA GLY A 55 32.82 -17.08 16.60
C GLY A 55 32.44 -15.62 16.84
N ASP A 56 31.71 -15.01 15.90
CA ASP A 56 30.89 -13.80 16.10
C ASP A 56 31.51 -12.40 16.07
N GLY A 57 32.81 -12.23 15.77
CA GLY A 57 33.36 -10.90 15.45
C GLY A 57 32.86 -10.28 14.13
N GLN A 58 32.15 -11.05 13.29
CA GLN A 58 31.74 -10.63 11.94
C GLN A 58 30.23 -10.58 11.70
N LEU A 59 29.38 -10.98 12.65
CA LEU A 59 27.92 -11.02 12.43
C LEU A 59 27.34 -9.63 12.16
N LEU A 60 27.65 -8.65 13.01
CA LEU A 60 27.18 -7.28 12.86
C LEU A 60 27.66 -6.63 11.55
N PRO A 61 28.96 -6.69 11.19
CA PRO A 61 29.43 -6.23 9.88
C PRO A 61 28.79 -6.93 8.66
N ARG A 62 28.46 -8.22 8.77
CA ARG A 62 27.77 -8.96 7.70
C ARG A 62 26.32 -8.49 7.56
N LEU A 63 25.60 -8.37 8.66
CA LEU A 63 24.23 -7.84 8.67
C LEU A 63 24.17 -6.43 8.09
N GLU A 64 25.12 -5.56 8.47
CA GLU A 64 25.23 -4.21 7.92
C GLU A 64 25.40 -4.25 6.38
N LYS A 65 26.31 -5.10 5.87
CA LYS A 65 26.50 -5.27 4.43
C LYS A 65 25.25 -5.78 3.71
N GLU A 66 24.51 -6.71 4.32
CA GLU A 66 23.27 -7.23 3.76
C GLU A 66 22.18 -6.16 3.71
N ILE A 67 22.02 -5.37 4.77
CA ILE A 67 21.07 -4.25 4.80
C ILE A 67 21.44 -3.20 3.75
N ILE A 68 22.72 -2.83 3.62
CA ILE A 68 23.18 -1.89 2.59
C ILE A 68 22.89 -2.42 1.19
N SER A 69 23.14 -3.71 0.93
CA SER A 69 22.84 -4.37 -0.34
C SER A 69 21.33 -4.32 -0.65
N LEU A 70 20.50 -4.63 0.34
CA LEU A 70 19.05 -4.59 0.24
C LEU A 70 18.54 -3.18 -0.05
N VAL A 71 19.03 -2.17 0.66
CA VAL A 71 18.73 -0.75 0.42
C VAL A 71 19.12 -0.35 -1.02
N ASN A 72 20.30 -0.74 -1.48
CA ASN A 72 20.74 -0.44 -2.85
C ASN A 72 19.85 -1.09 -3.93
N LYS A 73 19.35 -2.31 -3.68
CA LYS A 73 18.39 -3.00 -4.57
C LYS A 73 17.03 -2.31 -4.54
N ALA A 74 16.52 -2.02 -3.34
CA ALA A 74 15.23 -1.36 -3.11
C ALA A 74 15.19 0.04 -3.74
N GLN A 75 16.28 0.81 -3.60
CA GLN A 75 16.38 2.18 -4.11
C GLN A 75 16.17 2.23 -5.61
N LYS A 76 16.72 1.26 -6.35
CA LYS A 76 16.62 1.21 -7.82
C LYS A 76 15.17 1.01 -8.28
N VAL A 77 14.38 0.27 -7.50
CA VAL A 77 12.98 -0.06 -7.76
C VAL A 77 12.04 1.09 -7.37
N SER A 78 12.32 1.76 -6.25
CA SER A 78 11.50 2.86 -5.73
C SER A 78 11.63 4.13 -6.57
N VAL A 79 10.52 4.87 -6.71
CA VAL A 79 10.45 6.13 -7.46
C VAL A 79 9.67 7.20 -6.70
N THR A 80 9.94 8.47 -6.99
CA THR A 80 9.09 9.58 -6.53
C THR A 80 8.06 9.92 -7.60
N ILE A 81 6.83 10.13 -7.18
CA ILE A 81 5.74 10.62 -8.01
C ILE A 81 5.54 12.09 -7.69
N ILE A 82 5.57 12.93 -8.72
CA ILE A 82 5.35 14.37 -8.62
C ILE A 82 4.13 14.69 -9.48
N ALA A 83 3.02 14.98 -8.81
CA ALA A 83 1.76 15.32 -9.42
C ALA A 83 1.53 16.83 -9.33
N GLN A 84 1.34 17.49 -10.48
CA GLN A 84 1.12 18.92 -10.56
C GLN A 84 -0.36 19.18 -10.83
N THR A 85 -0.99 20.01 -10.01
CA THR A 85 -2.38 20.43 -10.15
C THR A 85 -2.42 21.93 -10.37
N GLU A 86 -3.24 22.39 -11.30
CA GLU A 86 -3.47 23.82 -11.50
C GLU A 86 -4.69 24.21 -10.67
N VAL A 87 -4.49 25.16 -9.75
CA VAL A 87 -5.57 25.76 -8.97
C VAL A 87 -5.72 27.20 -9.44
N VAL A 88 -6.93 27.53 -9.92
CA VAL A 88 -7.30 28.91 -10.21
C VAL A 88 -7.63 29.57 -8.88
N SER A 89 -6.77 30.47 -8.41
CA SER A 89 -7.04 31.24 -7.20
C SER A 89 -8.19 32.22 -7.49
N GLY A 90 -9.36 31.95 -6.92
CA GLY A 90 -10.55 32.77 -7.12
C GLY A 90 -11.86 32.11 -6.68
N SER A 91 -11.94 31.52 -5.48
CA SER A 91 -13.23 31.13 -4.87
C SER A 91 -13.11 30.84 -3.37
N GLU A 92 -12.37 31.66 -2.62
CA GLU A 92 -12.59 31.75 -1.18
C GLU A 92 -12.97 33.19 -0.88
N ASN A 93 -14.19 33.37 -0.37
CA ASN A 93 -14.71 34.65 0.12
C ASN A 93 -13.89 35.09 1.34
N ILE A 94 -12.69 35.59 1.12
CA ILE A 94 -11.97 36.42 2.08
C ILE A 94 -12.41 37.86 1.78
N PRO A 95 -13.07 38.56 2.71
CA PRO A 95 -13.43 39.96 2.50
C PRO A 95 -12.13 40.76 2.41
N SER A 96 -11.73 41.08 1.19
CA SER A 96 -10.57 41.90 0.90
C SER A 96 -11.04 43.27 0.43
N SER A 97 -10.33 44.28 0.93
CA SER A 97 -10.47 45.73 0.70
C SER A 97 -10.81 46.08 -0.76
N PRO A 98 -11.64 47.11 -1.01
CA PRO A 98 -12.14 47.43 -2.35
C PRO A 98 -11.07 48.18 -3.16
N GLU A 99 -9.94 47.56 -3.49
CA GLU A 99 -8.99 48.09 -4.47
C GLU A 99 -7.89 47.05 -4.78
N THR A 100 -8.22 46.06 -5.62
CA THR A 100 -7.28 45.39 -6.53
C THR A 100 -8.06 44.45 -7.44
N LYS A 101 -8.15 44.76 -8.73
CA LYS A 101 -8.59 43.80 -9.76
C LYS A 101 -7.52 42.72 -9.91
N ASN A 102 -7.51 41.75 -9.00
CA ASN A 102 -6.65 40.58 -9.12
C ASN A 102 -7.17 39.71 -10.26
N SER A 103 -6.46 39.74 -11.40
CA SER A 103 -6.59 38.72 -12.42
C SER A 103 -6.32 37.36 -11.76
N PRO A 104 -7.10 36.31 -12.05
CA PRO A 104 -6.95 35.01 -11.40
C PRO A 104 -5.52 34.50 -11.59
N ARG A 105 -4.75 34.43 -10.51
CA ARG A 105 -3.39 33.90 -10.56
C ARG A 105 -3.49 32.38 -10.56
N LYS A 106 -2.94 31.78 -11.62
CA LYS A 106 -2.81 30.34 -11.75
C LYS A 106 -1.74 29.83 -10.78
N ILE A 107 -2.15 29.14 -9.73
CA ILE A 107 -1.25 28.56 -8.72
C ILE A 107 -1.02 27.09 -9.10
N ILE A 108 0.23 26.67 -9.21
CA ILE A 108 0.58 25.27 -9.45
C ILE A 108 0.85 24.62 -8.09
N ASN A 109 -0.06 23.76 -7.65
CA ASN A 109 0.12 22.92 -6.47
C ASN A 109 0.83 21.63 -6.85
N LYS A 110 1.80 21.21 -6.03
CA LYS A 110 2.56 19.97 -6.24
C LYS A 110 2.29 18.99 -5.11
N THR A 111 1.82 17.80 -5.46
CA THR A 111 1.73 16.65 -4.58
C THR A 111 2.92 15.74 -4.83
N ILE A 112 3.61 15.38 -3.75
CA ILE A 112 4.75 14.46 -3.80
C ILE A 112 4.37 13.17 -3.07
N GLY A 113 4.57 12.04 -3.71
CA GLY A 113 4.38 10.73 -3.13
C GLY A 113 5.40 9.73 -3.64
N SER A 114 5.23 8.48 -3.22
CA SER A 114 6.10 7.37 -3.63
C SER A 114 5.38 6.39 -4.54
N GLY A 115 6.17 5.65 -5.29
CA GLY A 115 5.73 4.54 -6.10
C GLY A 115 6.89 3.58 -6.35
N PHE A 116 6.67 2.59 -7.19
CA PHE A 116 7.72 1.68 -7.62
C PHE A 116 7.56 1.22 -9.05
N ILE A 117 8.69 0.88 -9.66
CA ILE A 117 8.73 0.23 -10.96
C ILE A 117 8.12 -1.16 -10.81
N PHE A 118 7.09 -1.46 -11.58
CA PHE A 118 6.42 -2.76 -11.57
C PHE A 118 6.95 -3.69 -12.66
N SER A 119 7.42 -3.14 -13.78
CA SER A 119 7.92 -3.92 -14.90
C SER A 119 9.04 -3.20 -15.65
N LYS A 120 9.87 -4.00 -16.34
CA LYS A 120 11.00 -3.51 -17.14
C LYS A 120 10.56 -2.57 -18.27
N ASP A 121 9.32 -2.71 -18.71
CA ASP A 121 8.78 -1.96 -19.83
C ASP A 121 8.37 -0.53 -19.48
N GLY A 122 8.31 -0.16 -18.20
CA GLY A 122 7.95 1.21 -17.80
C GLY A 122 6.62 1.38 -17.07
N TYR A 123 6.00 0.29 -16.58
CA TYR A 123 4.84 0.43 -15.69
C TYR A 123 5.29 0.77 -14.27
N ILE A 124 4.68 1.79 -13.68
CA ILE A 124 4.92 2.27 -12.31
C ILE A 124 3.62 2.15 -11.52
N ILE A 125 3.71 1.73 -10.26
CA ILE A 125 2.57 1.62 -9.35
C ILE A 125 2.71 2.68 -8.27
N THR A 126 1.60 3.35 -7.98
CA THR A 126 1.48 4.33 -6.89
C THR A 126 0.02 4.35 -6.40
N LYS A 127 -0.32 5.30 -5.52
CA LYS A 127 -1.70 5.50 -5.09
C LYS A 127 -2.45 6.46 -6.00
N LYS A 128 -3.76 6.26 -6.15
CA LYS A 128 -4.64 7.18 -6.88
C LYS A 128 -4.69 8.55 -6.19
N SER A 129 -4.71 8.59 -4.86
CA SER A 129 -4.69 9.83 -4.06
C SER A 129 -3.44 10.68 -4.29
N VAL A 130 -2.27 10.06 -4.55
CA VAL A 130 -1.02 10.78 -4.83
C VAL A 130 -1.12 11.58 -6.14
N ILE A 131 -1.79 11.03 -7.15
CA ILE A 131 -1.95 11.65 -8.46
C ILE A 131 -3.29 12.37 -8.61
N ASP A 132 -4.05 12.54 -7.52
CA ASP A 132 -5.41 13.03 -7.62
C ASP A 132 -5.45 14.45 -8.18
N GLY A 133 -6.30 14.63 -9.18
CA GLY A 133 -6.43 15.86 -9.90
C GLY A 133 -5.21 16.38 -10.68
N ALA A 134 -4.08 15.67 -10.69
CA ALA A 134 -2.90 16.00 -11.49
C ALA A 134 -3.19 16.26 -12.98
N GLU A 135 -2.64 17.34 -13.51
CA GLU A 135 -2.61 17.69 -14.93
C GLU A 135 -1.27 17.36 -15.59
N ARG A 136 -0.25 17.14 -14.76
CA ARG A 136 1.04 16.59 -15.16
C ARG A 136 1.55 15.65 -14.07
N ILE A 137 2.08 14.50 -14.48
CA ILE A 137 2.70 13.52 -13.60
C ILE A 137 4.12 13.28 -14.09
N ASP A 138 5.10 13.55 -13.23
CA ASP A 138 6.50 13.24 -13.46
C ASP A 138 6.95 12.16 -12.46
N VAL A 139 7.71 11.18 -12.95
CA VAL A 139 8.34 10.12 -12.16
C VAL A 139 9.82 10.43 -12.06
N LEU A 140 10.32 10.60 -10.83
CA LEU A 140 11.74 10.81 -10.56
C LEU A 140 12.37 9.49 -10.10
N LEU A 141 13.31 8.99 -10.91
CA LEU A 141 14.07 7.78 -10.63
C LEU A 141 15.17 8.02 -9.59
N TYR A 142 15.70 6.92 -9.04
CA TYR A 142 16.81 6.93 -8.08
C TYR A 142 18.08 7.65 -8.56
N ASN A 143 18.31 7.65 -9.87
CA ASN A 143 19.47 8.27 -10.50
C ASN A 143 19.27 9.76 -10.84
N GLY A 144 18.20 10.38 -10.31
CA GLY A 144 17.89 11.79 -10.55
C GLY A 144 17.17 12.07 -11.87
N LYS A 145 16.94 11.06 -12.72
CA LYS A 145 16.25 11.26 -14.01
C LYS A 145 14.74 11.43 -13.82
N PHE A 146 14.20 12.52 -14.34
CA PHE A 146 12.76 12.73 -14.47
C PHE A 146 12.23 12.08 -15.75
N LEU A 147 11.10 11.41 -15.64
CA LEU A 147 10.36 10.83 -16.74
C LEU A 147 8.92 11.31 -16.68
N LYS A 148 8.39 11.86 -17.77
CA LYS A 148 6.96 12.13 -17.89
C LYS A 148 6.20 10.81 -17.85
N ALA A 149 5.10 10.76 -17.11
CA ALA A 149 4.26 9.58 -16.98
C ALA A 149 2.82 9.85 -17.41
N ASP A 150 2.24 8.86 -18.06
CA ASP A 150 0.82 8.84 -18.44
C ASP A 150 0.04 7.92 -17.50
N LEU A 151 -1.19 8.31 -17.16
CA LEU A 151 -2.11 7.47 -16.39
C LEU A 151 -2.69 6.35 -17.27
N VAL A 152 -2.37 5.11 -16.93
CA VAL A 152 -2.80 3.90 -17.66
C VAL A 152 -4.13 3.36 -17.13
N ALA A 153 -4.22 3.24 -15.80
CA ALA A 153 -5.39 2.71 -15.10
C ALA A 153 -5.40 3.21 -13.67
N GLU A 154 -6.59 3.21 -13.06
CA GLU A 154 -6.77 3.46 -11.63
C GLU A 154 -7.82 2.52 -11.07
N ASP A 155 -7.70 2.19 -9.79
CA ASP A 155 -8.73 1.47 -9.05
C ASP A 155 -9.06 2.23 -7.76
N PRO A 156 -10.14 3.04 -7.76
CA PRO A 156 -10.53 3.84 -6.61
C PRO A 156 -10.85 3.00 -5.36
N ARG A 157 -11.23 1.73 -5.52
CA ARG A 157 -11.63 0.86 -4.39
C ARG A 157 -10.47 0.53 -3.46
N ILE A 158 -9.26 0.51 -4.00
CA ILE A 158 -8.01 0.21 -3.28
C ILE A 158 -7.00 1.35 -3.41
N ASP A 159 -7.47 2.54 -3.78
CA ASP A 159 -6.68 3.76 -3.98
C ASP A 159 -5.39 3.53 -4.79
N LEU A 160 -5.47 2.78 -5.89
CA LEU A 160 -4.31 2.37 -6.69
C LEU A 160 -4.29 3.09 -8.04
N ALA A 161 -3.10 3.49 -8.50
CA ALA A 161 -2.87 4.03 -9.83
C ALA A 161 -1.71 3.31 -10.54
N ILE A 162 -1.89 3.08 -11.84
CA ILE A 162 -0.90 2.51 -12.73
C ILE A 162 -0.49 3.59 -13.73
N LEU A 163 0.79 3.91 -13.73
CA LEU A 163 1.38 4.89 -14.63
C LEU A 163 2.28 4.19 -15.66
N ARG A 164 2.48 4.84 -16.81
CA ARG A 164 3.44 4.43 -17.84
C ARG A 164 4.44 5.53 -18.09
N VAL A 165 5.72 5.19 -18.08
CA VAL A 165 6.80 6.05 -18.58
C VAL A 165 7.31 5.52 -19.91
N ASN A 166 7.76 6.41 -20.79
CA ASN A 166 8.41 6.03 -22.05
C ASN A 166 9.89 5.65 -21.82
N LYS A 167 10.13 4.52 -21.15
CA LYS A 167 11.46 3.96 -20.90
C LYS A 167 11.39 2.46 -20.66
N THR A 168 12.24 1.71 -21.36
CA THR A 168 12.43 0.26 -21.16
C THR A 168 13.71 -0.02 -20.37
N GLY A 169 13.90 -1.28 -19.97
CA GLY A 169 15.06 -1.70 -19.19
C GLY A 169 15.08 -1.14 -17.76
N LEU A 170 13.91 -0.79 -17.22
CA LEU A 170 13.83 -0.36 -15.81
C LEU A 170 14.07 -1.54 -14.85
N PRO A 171 14.67 -1.30 -13.68
CA PRO A 171 14.88 -2.34 -12.65
C PRO A 171 13.53 -2.77 -12.04
N ALA A 172 12.91 -3.80 -12.61
CA ALA A 172 11.70 -4.39 -12.05
C ALA A 172 12.02 -5.28 -10.84
N PRO A 173 11.21 -5.23 -9.77
CA PRO A 173 11.41 -6.06 -8.60
C PRO A 173 10.93 -7.50 -8.85
N GLU A 174 11.41 -8.39 -7.99
CA GLU A 174 10.73 -9.64 -7.72
C GLU A 174 9.58 -9.41 -6.74
N PHE A 175 8.55 -10.24 -6.84
CA PHE A 175 7.39 -10.19 -5.97
C PHE A 175 7.39 -11.41 -5.07
N ALA A 176 7.23 -11.18 -3.76
CA ALA A 176 7.17 -12.28 -2.80
C ALA A 176 5.89 -13.09 -3.00
N PRO A 177 5.95 -14.42 -2.84
CA PRO A 177 4.76 -15.25 -2.82
C PRO A 177 3.96 -15.00 -1.52
N PRO A 178 2.64 -15.30 -1.49
CA PRO A 178 1.80 -15.03 -0.33
C PRO A 178 2.31 -15.66 0.98
N GLU A 179 2.95 -16.82 0.89
CA GLU A 179 3.43 -17.62 2.02
C GLU A 179 4.70 -17.06 2.65
N ASP A 180 5.37 -16.10 2.01
CA ASP A 180 6.64 -15.54 2.49
C ASP A 180 6.44 -14.41 3.52
N LEU A 181 5.19 -14.11 3.91
CA LEU A 181 4.89 -13.00 4.81
C LEU A 181 4.03 -13.41 6.01
N HIS A 182 4.65 -13.44 7.18
CA HIS A 182 4.02 -13.76 8.47
C HIS A 182 4.18 -12.59 9.45
N VAL A 183 3.34 -12.56 10.49
CA VAL A 183 3.59 -11.71 11.67
C VAL A 183 4.99 -12.02 12.21
N GLY A 184 5.77 -10.96 12.51
CA GLY A 184 7.18 -11.03 12.89
C GLY A 184 8.15 -10.94 11.71
N SER A 185 7.69 -11.03 10.45
CA SER A 185 8.56 -10.87 9.28
C SER A 185 9.12 -9.45 9.24
N TRP A 186 10.44 -9.33 9.13
CA TRP A 186 11.08 -8.04 9.02
C TRP A 186 10.90 -7.46 7.61
N VAL A 187 10.67 -6.15 7.55
CA VAL A 187 10.38 -5.43 6.32
C VAL A 187 11.14 -4.11 6.24
N ILE A 188 11.45 -3.70 5.02
CA ILE A 188 11.98 -2.38 4.70
C ILE A 188 11.00 -1.66 3.80
N VAL A 189 10.68 -0.41 4.14
CA VAL A 189 9.96 0.50 3.27
C VAL A 189 10.91 1.56 2.78
N MET A 190 10.90 1.76 1.46
CA MET A 190 11.76 2.75 0.84
C MET A 190 10.95 3.66 -0.07
N GLY A 191 10.73 4.88 0.41
CA GLY A 191 10.04 5.94 -0.33
C GLY A 191 10.87 7.21 -0.37
N ARG A 192 10.26 8.30 -0.82
CA ARG A 192 10.87 9.63 -0.78
C ARG A 192 9.96 10.60 -0.05
N SER A 193 10.52 11.27 0.95
CA SER A 193 9.81 12.25 1.77
C SER A 193 9.77 13.62 1.07
N ILE A 194 8.91 14.52 1.56
CA ILE A 194 8.85 15.93 1.12
C ILE A 194 10.28 16.52 1.19
N GLY A 195 10.77 17.08 0.08
CA GLY A 195 12.13 17.63 -0.01
C GLY A 195 13.18 16.73 -0.70
N PHE A 196 12.75 15.69 -1.45
CA PHE A 196 13.59 14.82 -2.29
C PHE A 196 14.53 13.84 -1.57
N ALA A 197 14.59 13.85 -0.23
CA ALA A 197 15.38 12.87 0.50
C ALA A 197 14.74 11.47 0.48
N THR A 198 15.57 10.46 0.27
CA THR A 198 15.20 9.05 0.43
C THR A 198 14.86 8.80 1.89
N ALA A 199 13.67 8.25 2.14
CA ALA A 199 13.24 7.85 3.45
C ALA A 199 13.19 6.32 3.49
N ILE A 200 14.00 5.75 4.38
CA ILE A 200 14.08 4.31 4.63
C ILE A 200 13.50 4.10 6.02
N SER A 201 12.51 3.22 6.12
CA SER A 201 12.02 2.72 7.40
C SER A 201 12.22 1.23 7.47
N PHE A 202 12.78 0.80 8.59
CA PHE A 202 12.90 -0.60 8.97
C PHE A 202 11.79 -0.96 9.96
N GLY A 203 11.30 -2.19 9.93
CA GLY A 203 10.27 -2.64 10.85
C GLY A 203 9.89 -4.09 10.67
N MET A 204 8.72 -4.46 11.18
CA MET A 204 8.17 -5.80 11.05
C MET A 204 6.66 -5.79 10.79
N VAL A 205 6.16 -6.87 10.21
CA VAL A 205 4.72 -7.14 10.14
C VAL A 205 4.22 -7.46 11.54
N GLN A 206 3.30 -6.66 12.05
CA GLN A 206 2.71 -6.81 13.39
C GLN A 206 1.40 -7.58 13.36
N GLY A 207 0.70 -7.58 12.22
CA GLY A 207 -0.61 -8.22 12.11
C GLY A 207 -1.21 -8.12 10.72
N VAL A 208 -2.37 -8.73 10.56
CA VAL A 208 -3.22 -8.61 9.37
C VAL A 208 -4.58 -8.12 9.84
N SER A 209 -5.14 -7.10 9.19
CA SER A 209 -6.50 -6.61 9.48
C SER A 209 -7.54 -7.61 8.98
N SER A 210 -8.78 -7.50 9.47
CA SER A 210 -9.93 -8.27 8.97
C SER A 210 -10.10 -8.16 7.45
N ASP A 211 -9.77 -6.99 6.92
CA ASP A 211 -9.94 -6.64 5.51
C ASP A 211 -8.69 -7.04 4.68
N GLY A 212 -7.74 -7.76 5.28
CA GLY A 212 -6.59 -8.33 4.61
C GLY A 212 -5.40 -7.39 4.42
N PHE A 213 -5.39 -6.22 5.05
CA PHE A 213 -4.22 -5.32 5.03
C PHE A 213 -3.17 -5.77 6.04
N LEU A 214 -1.90 -5.54 5.73
CA LEU A 214 -0.80 -5.74 6.67
C LEU A 214 -0.72 -4.54 7.60
N LYS A 215 -0.61 -4.80 8.89
CA LYS A 215 -0.15 -3.82 9.88
C LYS A 215 1.35 -3.97 10.01
N VAL A 216 2.09 -2.89 9.75
CA VAL A 216 3.56 -2.87 9.77
C VAL A 216 4.04 -1.83 10.77
N GLY A 217 4.91 -2.23 11.69
CA GLY A 217 5.52 -1.33 12.67
C GLY A 217 6.67 -0.58 12.02
N ILE A 218 6.38 0.53 11.34
CA ILE A 218 7.33 1.36 10.60
C ILE A 218 7.04 2.85 10.79
N GLN A 219 8.08 3.67 10.72
CA GLN A 219 7.92 5.11 10.70
C GLN A 219 7.34 5.57 9.36
N VAL A 220 6.09 6.07 9.40
CA VAL A 220 5.44 6.65 8.23
C VAL A 220 5.58 8.17 8.22
N SER A 221 6.44 8.68 7.34
CA SER A 221 6.61 10.11 7.07
C SER A 221 5.79 10.58 5.86
N PRO A 222 5.46 11.88 5.74
CA PRO A 222 4.81 12.41 4.55
C PRO A 222 5.63 12.10 3.28
N GLY A 223 4.98 11.56 2.24
CA GLY A 223 5.61 11.27 0.95
C GLY A 223 6.02 9.81 0.73
N ILE A 224 6.20 9.00 1.78
CA ILE A 224 6.50 7.56 1.61
C ILE A 224 5.26 6.71 1.31
N ILE A 225 4.06 7.28 1.43
CA ILE A 225 2.82 6.63 1.02
C ILE A 225 2.88 6.28 -0.48
N GLY A 226 2.49 5.04 -0.81
CA GLY A 226 2.63 4.44 -2.13
C GLY A 226 3.98 3.76 -2.37
N ALA A 227 4.93 3.84 -1.42
CA ALA A 227 6.20 3.14 -1.52
C ALA A 227 6.03 1.61 -1.47
N PRO A 228 6.92 0.86 -2.15
CA PRO A 228 7.01 -0.58 -2.00
C PRO A 228 7.53 -0.95 -0.60
N ILE A 229 7.04 -2.07 -0.09
CA ILE A 229 7.55 -2.75 1.10
C ILE A 229 8.33 -3.98 0.64
N PHE A 230 9.54 -4.17 1.14
CA PHE A 230 10.43 -5.27 0.78
C PHE A 230 10.65 -6.21 1.96
N ASN A 231 10.78 -7.52 1.68
CA ASN A 231 11.38 -8.47 2.61
C ASN A 231 12.91 -8.44 2.51
N PHE A 232 13.60 -9.24 3.34
CA PHE A 232 15.06 -9.35 3.34
C PHE A 232 15.68 -9.93 2.07
N LYS A 233 14.88 -10.64 1.26
CA LYS A 233 15.29 -11.12 -0.07
C LYS A 233 15.26 -10.00 -1.13
N GLY A 234 14.79 -8.80 -0.76
CA GLY A 234 14.60 -7.67 -1.68
C GLY A 234 13.46 -7.88 -2.65
N GLN A 235 12.47 -8.68 -2.27
CA GLN A 235 11.24 -8.89 -3.01
C GLN A 235 10.17 -7.95 -2.45
N VAL A 236 9.35 -7.37 -3.33
CA VAL A 236 8.21 -6.55 -2.90
C VAL A 236 7.16 -7.48 -2.28
N VAL A 237 6.73 -7.16 -1.06
CA VAL A 237 5.67 -7.88 -0.32
C VAL A 237 4.38 -7.08 -0.22
N GLY A 238 4.44 -5.77 -0.41
CA GLY A 238 3.27 -4.91 -0.32
C GLY A 238 3.52 -3.48 -0.75
N ILE A 239 2.46 -2.67 -0.66
CA ILE A 239 2.45 -1.26 -0.98
C ILE A 239 2.00 -0.50 0.27
N LEU A 240 2.81 0.44 0.74
CA LEU A 240 2.46 1.26 1.90
C LEU A 240 1.23 2.12 1.56
N PHE A 241 0.14 1.87 2.26
CA PHE A 241 -1.18 2.42 1.95
C PHE A 241 -1.49 3.68 2.76
N ALA A 242 -1.31 3.62 4.07
CA ALA A 242 -1.62 4.74 4.96
C ALA A 242 -0.81 4.63 6.26
N LYS A 243 -0.71 5.74 6.99
CA LYS A 243 -0.36 5.71 8.40
C LYS A 243 -1.62 5.36 9.19
N LEU A 244 -1.52 4.39 10.09
CA LEU A 244 -2.60 4.12 11.04
C LEU A 244 -2.53 5.22 12.10
N MET A 245 -3.56 6.07 12.12
CA MET A 245 -3.74 7.07 13.17
C MET A 245 -4.76 6.46 14.13
N ILE A 246 -4.38 6.27 15.38
CA ILE A 246 -5.35 5.95 16.43
C ILE A 246 -6.01 7.29 16.78
N ASP A 247 -7.34 7.37 16.69
CA ASP A 247 -8.10 8.53 17.16
C ASP A 247 -7.87 8.66 18.66
N GLU A 248 -6.98 9.57 19.06
CA GLU A 248 -6.80 9.96 20.46
C GLU A 248 -7.94 10.90 20.83
N GLY A 249 -9.07 10.31 21.24
CA GLY A 249 -10.22 11.03 21.79
C GLY A 249 -9.94 11.78 23.11
N ASP A 250 -8.73 11.72 23.66
CA ASP A 250 -8.37 12.42 24.89
C ASP A 250 -6.98 13.03 24.76
N ALA A 251 -6.92 14.36 24.80
CA ALA A 251 -5.68 15.17 24.83
C ALA A 251 -4.76 14.83 26.02
N GLU A 252 -5.22 13.99 26.95
CA GLU A 252 -4.46 13.47 28.09
C GLU A 252 -3.49 12.34 27.66
N ASN A 253 -3.79 11.59 26.59
CA ASN A 253 -2.89 10.56 26.02
C ASN A 253 -1.81 11.15 25.10
N ALA A 254 -2.01 12.36 24.57
CA ALA A 254 -0.99 13.09 23.82
C ALA A 254 0.23 13.45 24.69
N PHE A 255 0.05 13.57 26.01
CA PHE A 255 1.13 13.85 26.97
C PHE A 255 2.05 12.64 27.22
N TRP A 256 1.57 11.41 26.98
CA TRP A 256 2.36 10.17 27.05
C TRP A 256 2.79 9.63 25.70
N GLY A 257 2.73 10.45 24.63
CA GLY A 257 3.49 10.23 23.41
C GLY A 257 3.32 8.84 22.79
N ASN A 258 2.09 8.33 22.71
CA ASN A 258 1.78 7.07 22.02
C ASN A 258 1.93 7.24 20.50
N HIS A 259 3.18 7.45 20.07
CA HIS A 259 3.63 7.39 18.68
C HIS A 259 3.65 5.93 18.24
N PHE A 260 2.49 5.26 18.17
CA PHE A 260 2.40 4.00 17.46
C PHE A 260 2.74 4.28 15.99
N GLN A 261 3.97 3.97 15.62
CA GLN A 261 4.49 4.09 14.26
C GLN A 261 3.99 2.88 13.47
N GLU A 262 2.70 2.88 13.17
CA GLU A 262 2.05 1.81 12.43
C GLU A 262 1.65 2.29 11.04
N GLY A 263 2.02 1.50 10.04
CA GLY A 263 1.58 1.62 8.67
C GLY A 263 0.56 0.53 8.35
N LEU A 264 -0.41 0.88 7.51
CA LEU A 264 -1.25 -0.07 6.80
C LEU A 264 -0.66 -0.30 5.42
N ALA A 265 -0.56 -1.56 4.98
CA ALA A 265 -0.05 -1.90 3.66
C ALA A 265 -0.95 -2.89 2.93
N LEU A 266 -1.07 -2.70 1.62
CA LEU A 266 -1.74 -3.63 0.71
C LEU A 266 -0.77 -4.77 0.36
N PRO A 267 -1.07 -6.04 0.68
CA PRO A 267 -0.24 -7.16 0.25
C PRO A 267 -0.15 -7.24 -1.27
N ILE A 268 1.06 -7.40 -1.79
CA ILE A 268 1.26 -7.48 -3.25
C ILE A 268 0.59 -8.71 -3.84
N SER A 269 0.54 -9.81 -3.08
CA SER A 269 -0.13 -11.06 -3.44
C SER A 269 -1.61 -10.87 -3.78
N GLN A 270 -2.29 -9.94 -3.10
CA GLN A 270 -3.70 -9.66 -3.32
C GLN A 270 -3.95 -8.75 -4.55
N VAL A 271 -3.02 -7.85 -4.87
CA VAL A 271 -3.23 -6.82 -5.89
C VAL A 271 -2.47 -7.06 -7.19
N LYS A 272 -1.47 -7.95 -7.23
CA LYS A 272 -0.63 -8.18 -8.42
C LYS A 272 -1.44 -8.65 -9.63
N SER A 273 -2.25 -9.70 -9.49
CA SER A 273 -3.08 -10.22 -10.59
C SER A 273 -4.11 -9.19 -11.08
N ARG A 274 -4.53 -8.29 -10.20
CA ARG A 274 -5.42 -7.17 -10.53
C ARG A 274 -4.67 -6.09 -11.31
N ILE A 275 -3.46 -5.72 -10.89
CA ILE A 275 -2.56 -4.81 -11.62
C ILE A 275 -2.30 -5.34 -13.03
N GLU A 276 -1.95 -6.61 -13.16
CA GLU A 276 -1.68 -7.26 -14.45
C GLU A 276 -2.90 -7.25 -15.36
N ARG A 277 -4.10 -7.55 -14.84
CA ARG A 277 -5.35 -7.43 -15.60
C ARG A 277 -5.63 -6.01 -16.04
N LEU A 278 -5.46 -5.01 -15.17
CA LEU A 278 -5.66 -3.61 -15.52
C LEU A 278 -4.68 -3.16 -16.62
N ILE A 279 -3.42 -3.59 -16.55
CA ILE A 279 -2.43 -3.35 -17.60
C ILE A 279 -2.86 -4.04 -18.91
N ALA A 280 -3.25 -5.31 -18.87
CA ALA A 280 -3.67 -6.06 -20.05
C ALA A 280 -4.91 -5.43 -20.70
N ASP A 281 -5.88 -5.00 -19.91
CA ASP A 281 -7.08 -4.33 -20.40
C ASP A 281 -6.79 -2.96 -21.01
N SER A 282 -5.83 -2.21 -20.44
CA SER A 282 -5.42 -0.92 -21.00
C SER A 282 -4.78 -1.03 -22.40
N LYS A 283 -4.19 -2.18 -22.73
CA LYS A 283 -3.59 -2.46 -24.04
C LYS A 283 -4.63 -2.79 -25.12
N LYS A 284 -5.88 -3.11 -24.74
CA LYS A 284 -6.93 -3.44 -25.70
C LYS A 284 -7.41 -2.17 -26.41
N ARG A 285 -7.23 -2.10 -27.73
CA ARG A 285 -7.76 -1.02 -28.58
C ARG A 285 -9.28 -1.16 -28.73
N ARG A 286 -10.02 -0.75 -27.70
CA ARG A 286 -11.49 -0.73 -27.70
C ARG A 286 -12.00 0.56 -28.33
N GLY A 287 -13.06 0.45 -29.11
CA GLY A 287 -13.81 1.61 -29.57
C GLY A 287 -14.39 2.38 -28.39
N TRP A 288 -14.37 3.71 -28.50
CA TRP A 288 -14.87 4.61 -27.47
C TRP A 288 -16.10 5.35 -27.98
N LEU A 289 -17.18 5.33 -27.18
CA LEU A 289 -18.41 6.03 -27.50
C LEU A 289 -18.43 7.45 -26.95
N GLY A 290 -17.85 7.65 -25.76
CA GLY A 290 -17.81 8.95 -25.08
C GLY A 290 -19.13 9.37 -24.45
N ILE A 291 -19.74 8.46 -23.69
CA ILE A 291 -20.91 8.74 -22.84
C ILE A 291 -20.71 8.20 -21.43
N THR A 292 -21.50 8.72 -20.49
CA THR A 292 -21.78 8.10 -19.20
C THR A 292 -23.24 7.69 -19.17
N VAL A 293 -23.52 6.52 -18.61
CA VAL A 293 -24.88 5.99 -18.46
C VAL A 293 -25.16 5.67 -17.00
N SER A 294 -26.43 5.75 -16.61
CA SER A 294 -26.92 5.24 -15.33
C SER A 294 -28.07 4.28 -15.58
N HIS A 295 -28.15 3.23 -14.77
CA HIS A 295 -29.37 2.44 -14.71
C HIS A 295 -30.50 3.31 -14.17
N LYS A 296 -31.66 3.29 -14.82
CA LYS A 296 -32.84 3.98 -14.31
C LYS A 296 -34.03 3.05 -14.31
N ASN A 297 -34.56 2.83 -13.11
CA ASN A 297 -35.81 2.08 -12.92
C ASN A 297 -36.96 3.09 -13.10
N GLY A 298 -37.71 3.03 -14.19
CA GLY A 298 -38.94 3.83 -14.30
C GLY A 298 -39.53 4.05 -15.70
N LYS A 299 -40.85 4.34 -15.69
CA LYS A 299 -41.85 4.80 -16.69
C LYS A 299 -41.80 4.34 -18.17
N VAL A 300 -40.64 4.06 -18.76
CA VAL A 300 -40.55 3.67 -20.18
C VAL A 300 -40.66 2.15 -20.28
N GLU A 301 -39.71 1.42 -19.69
CA GLU A 301 -39.72 -0.03 -19.46
C GLU A 301 -38.83 -0.29 -18.23
N SER A 302 -39.04 -1.39 -17.52
CA SER A 302 -38.07 -1.84 -16.50
C SER A 302 -36.71 -2.09 -17.17
N ASP A 303 -35.62 -1.70 -16.49
CA ASP A 303 -34.23 -1.92 -16.91
C ASP A 303 -33.84 -1.23 -18.23
N THR A 304 -33.86 0.11 -18.25
CA THR A 304 -33.35 0.89 -19.38
C THR A 304 -32.15 1.75 -18.98
N LEU A 305 -31.17 1.86 -19.88
CA LEU A 305 -29.99 2.71 -19.69
C LEU A 305 -30.27 4.15 -20.07
N LEU A 306 -30.09 5.08 -19.11
CA LEU A 306 -30.17 6.51 -19.33
C LEU A 306 -28.77 7.08 -19.60
N VAL A 307 -28.60 7.83 -20.68
CA VAL A 307 -27.41 8.66 -20.92
C VAL A 307 -27.43 9.84 -19.95
N THR A 308 -26.49 9.86 -19.02
CA THR A 308 -26.36 10.95 -18.03
C THR A 308 -25.40 12.04 -18.48
N HIS A 309 -24.41 11.69 -19.30
CA HIS A 309 -23.45 12.65 -19.83
C HIS A 309 -22.95 12.22 -21.21
N VAL A 310 -22.68 13.20 -22.06
CA VAL A 310 -22.04 13.01 -23.37
C VAL A 310 -20.81 13.89 -23.39
N PHE A 311 -19.65 13.29 -23.64
CA PHE A 311 -18.38 14.03 -23.64
C PHE A 311 -18.33 14.98 -24.85
N PRO A 312 -17.89 16.23 -24.68
CA PRO A 312 -17.62 17.11 -25.81
C PRO A 312 -16.61 16.49 -26.77
N ASN A 313 -16.75 16.78 -28.07
CA ASN A 313 -15.87 16.24 -29.13
C ASN A 313 -15.80 14.70 -29.17
N SER A 314 -16.80 14.02 -28.61
CA SER A 314 -16.87 12.56 -28.64
C SER A 314 -17.63 12.04 -29.87
N PRO A 315 -17.44 10.75 -30.22
CA PRO A 315 -18.25 10.05 -31.21
C PRO A 315 -19.77 10.17 -30.96
N ALA A 316 -20.21 10.03 -29.72
CA ALA A 316 -21.60 10.19 -29.34
C ALA A 316 -22.10 11.62 -29.58
N ALA A 317 -21.31 12.63 -29.23
CA ALA A 317 -21.65 14.04 -29.50
C ALA A 317 -21.77 14.31 -31.01
N ALA A 318 -20.81 13.82 -31.81
CA ALA A 318 -20.82 13.95 -33.26
C ALA A 318 -22.03 13.26 -33.92
N ALA A 319 -22.48 12.14 -33.34
CA ALA A 319 -23.70 11.44 -33.76
C ALA A 319 -24.99 12.01 -33.17
N GLY A 320 -24.91 13.08 -32.38
CA GLY A 320 -26.07 13.79 -31.84
C GLY A 320 -26.78 13.08 -30.68
N LEU A 321 -26.11 12.18 -29.97
CA LEU A 321 -26.57 11.67 -28.67
C LEU A 321 -26.56 12.80 -27.65
N LYS A 322 -27.51 12.77 -26.72
CA LYS A 322 -27.67 13.81 -25.68
C LYS A 322 -27.90 13.16 -24.32
N ALA A 323 -27.53 13.88 -23.27
CA ALA A 323 -27.98 13.53 -21.93
C ALA A 323 -29.52 13.55 -21.89
N GLY A 324 -30.13 12.56 -21.26
CA GLY A 324 -31.58 12.33 -21.29
C GLY A 324 -32.04 11.25 -22.26
N ASP A 325 -31.17 10.79 -23.18
CA ASP A 325 -31.50 9.68 -24.08
C ASP A 325 -31.57 8.35 -23.33
N TYR A 326 -32.58 7.53 -23.61
CA TYR A 326 -32.59 6.14 -23.18
C TYR A 326 -32.09 5.23 -24.30
N ILE A 327 -31.14 4.36 -24.01
CA ILE A 327 -30.60 3.38 -24.96
C ILE A 327 -31.47 2.13 -24.88
N LEU A 328 -32.15 1.80 -25.99
CA LEU A 328 -33.03 0.62 -26.08
C LEU A 328 -32.33 -0.56 -26.75
N LYS A 329 -31.57 -0.30 -27.82
CA LYS A 329 -30.82 -1.32 -28.56
C LYS A 329 -29.45 -0.81 -29.00
N CYS A 330 -28.48 -1.72 -29.05
CA CYS A 330 -27.16 -1.57 -29.64
C CYS A 330 -27.00 -2.66 -30.70
N ASN A 331 -26.65 -2.30 -31.94
CA ASN A 331 -26.54 -3.25 -33.08
C ASN A 331 -27.76 -4.17 -33.27
N GLY A 332 -28.97 -3.67 -32.98
CA GLY A 332 -30.21 -4.45 -33.07
C GLY A 332 -30.49 -5.35 -31.85
N ILE A 333 -29.50 -5.55 -30.97
CA ILE A 333 -29.59 -6.29 -29.73
C ILE A 333 -30.12 -5.38 -28.62
N ARG A 334 -31.07 -5.88 -27.84
CA ARG A 334 -31.67 -5.14 -26.72
C ARG A 334 -30.65 -5.03 -25.59
N VAL A 335 -30.48 -3.83 -25.04
CA VAL A 335 -29.56 -3.57 -23.94
C VAL A 335 -30.32 -2.98 -22.75
N ARG A 336 -30.19 -3.64 -21.60
CA ARG A 336 -30.92 -3.29 -20.37
C ARG A 336 -30.03 -2.68 -19.30
N ASN A 337 -28.77 -3.11 -19.27
CA ASN A 337 -27.80 -2.70 -18.26
C ASN A 337 -26.44 -2.41 -18.89
N LEU A 338 -25.55 -1.83 -18.09
CA LEU A 338 -24.23 -1.39 -18.54
C LEU A 338 -23.39 -2.57 -19.05
N THR A 339 -23.52 -3.75 -18.44
CA THR A 339 -22.78 -4.95 -18.85
C THR A 339 -23.18 -5.34 -20.27
N GLU A 340 -24.47 -5.48 -20.56
CA GLU A 340 -24.98 -5.81 -21.90
C GLU A 340 -24.54 -4.78 -22.95
N LEU A 341 -24.56 -3.48 -22.61
CA LEU A 341 -24.06 -2.44 -23.50
C LEU A 341 -22.55 -2.56 -23.76
N LEU A 342 -21.78 -2.87 -22.72
CA LEU A 342 -20.34 -3.04 -22.82
C LEU A 342 -19.96 -4.31 -23.58
N ASP A 343 -20.74 -5.38 -23.51
CA ASP A 343 -20.52 -6.61 -24.27
C ASP A 343 -20.67 -6.38 -25.78
N GLU A 344 -21.57 -5.47 -26.18
CA GLU A 344 -21.73 -5.07 -27.59
C GLU A 344 -20.62 -4.11 -28.08
N ILE A 345 -20.16 -3.21 -27.21
CA ILE A 345 -19.21 -2.15 -27.60
C ILE A 345 -17.74 -2.59 -27.47
N ASN A 346 -17.37 -3.28 -26.39
CA ASN A 346 -15.98 -3.61 -26.08
C ASN A 346 -15.24 -4.44 -27.14
N PRO A 347 -15.88 -5.38 -27.86
CA PRO A 347 -15.24 -6.12 -28.95
C PRO A 347 -14.92 -5.26 -30.18
N GLN A 348 -15.59 -4.12 -30.32
CA GLN A 348 -15.47 -3.26 -31.50
C GLN A 348 -14.18 -2.44 -31.44
N LYS A 349 -13.55 -2.25 -32.61
CA LYS A 349 -12.36 -1.39 -32.76
C LYS A 349 -12.77 0.07 -32.96
N PRO A 350 -11.87 1.04 -32.74
CA PRO A 350 -12.06 2.40 -33.26
C PRO A 350 -12.46 2.39 -34.73
N GLN A 351 -13.25 3.38 -35.14
CA GLN A 351 -13.87 3.56 -36.47
C GLN A 351 -14.98 2.55 -36.83
N SER A 352 -15.25 1.54 -36.01
CA SER A 352 -16.40 0.65 -36.20
C SER A 352 -17.71 1.44 -36.07
N ARG A 353 -18.69 1.16 -36.95
CA ARG A 353 -20.00 1.80 -36.90
C ARG A 353 -20.95 0.96 -36.05
N VAL A 354 -21.55 1.58 -35.05
CA VAL A 354 -22.50 0.94 -34.12
C VAL A 354 -23.85 1.65 -34.22
N SER A 355 -24.92 0.89 -34.41
CA SER A 355 -26.28 1.43 -34.52
C SER A 355 -26.99 1.40 -33.17
N PHE A 356 -27.49 2.55 -32.73
CA PHE A 356 -28.28 2.70 -31.51
C PHE A 356 -29.74 2.98 -31.82
N LYS A 357 -30.65 2.27 -31.15
CA LYS A 357 -32.05 2.65 -31.03
C LYS A 357 -32.22 3.37 -29.71
N LEU A 358 -32.63 4.63 -29.78
CA LEU A 358 -32.75 5.53 -28.63
C LEU A 358 -34.19 5.98 -28.45
N LEU A 359 -34.55 6.34 -27.22
CA LEU A 359 -35.78 7.06 -26.90
C LEU A 359 -35.43 8.43 -26.32
N ARG A 360 -35.93 9.49 -26.95
CA ARG A 360 -35.76 10.88 -26.50
C ARG A 360 -37.10 11.58 -26.52
N HIS A 361 -37.54 12.10 -25.37
CA HIS A 361 -38.83 12.78 -25.22
C HIS A 361 -40.03 11.99 -25.79
N GLY A 362 -40.04 10.66 -25.62
CA GLY A 362 -41.12 9.79 -26.13
C GLY A 362 -41.00 9.37 -27.60
N THR A 363 -40.06 9.95 -28.35
CA THR A 363 -39.83 9.57 -29.75
C THR A 363 -38.68 8.57 -29.88
N VAL A 364 -38.94 7.45 -30.54
CA VAL A 364 -37.93 6.45 -30.88
C VAL A 364 -37.14 6.92 -32.08
N MET A 365 -35.82 6.88 -32.00
CA MET A 365 -34.92 7.28 -33.08
C MET A 365 -33.75 6.31 -33.24
N GLN A 366 -33.18 6.27 -34.44
CA GLN A 366 -31.99 5.50 -34.74
C GLN A 366 -30.81 6.44 -34.97
N ARG A 367 -29.65 6.09 -34.42
CA ARG A 367 -28.38 6.82 -34.58
C ARG A 367 -27.26 5.84 -34.82
N THR A 368 -26.51 6.05 -35.90
CA THR A 368 -25.29 5.29 -36.16
C THR A 368 -24.10 6.11 -35.70
N VAL A 369 -23.28 5.53 -34.84
CA VAL A 369 -22.10 6.17 -34.25
C VAL A 369 -20.85 5.47 -34.77
N SER A 370 -19.92 6.22 -35.34
CA SER A 370 -18.57 5.71 -35.64
C SER A 370 -17.72 5.83 -34.39
N LEU A 371 -17.36 4.70 -33.77
CA LEU A 371 -16.58 4.70 -32.54
C LEU A 371 -15.24 5.40 -32.74
N GLY A 372 -14.76 6.10 -31.70
CA GLY A 372 -13.49 6.80 -31.70
C GLY A 372 -12.41 6.01 -30.99
N GLU A 373 -11.18 6.52 -31.00
CA GLU A 373 -10.17 6.08 -30.04
C GLU A 373 -10.47 6.67 -28.67
N ARG A 374 -10.25 5.88 -27.61
CA ARG A 374 -10.42 6.37 -26.24
C ARG A 374 -9.31 7.39 -25.94
N PRO A 375 -9.66 8.63 -25.52
CA PRO A 375 -8.67 9.58 -25.03
C PRO A 375 -7.93 9.05 -23.80
N SER A 376 -6.79 9.65 -23.47
CA SER A 376 -6.05 9.28 -22.25
C SER A 376 -6.94 9.38 -21.00
N LEU A 377 -6.75 8.51 -20.01
CA LEU A 377 -7.52 8.56 -18.77
C LEU A 377 -7.39 9.92 -18.08
N MET A 378 -6.22 10.54 -18.21
CA MET A 378 -5.96 11.87 -17.69
C MET A 378 -6.80 12.95 -18.38
N SER A 379 -6.93 12.88 -19.70
CA SER A 379 -7.83 13.76 -20.48
C SER A 379 -9.29 13.57 -20.08
N ILE A 380 -9.73 12.31 -19.92
CA ILE A 380 -11.09 11.97 -19.47
C ILE A 380 -11.35 12.55 -18.07
N ARG A 381 -10.39 12.40 -17.15
CA ARG A 381 -10.50 12.92 -15.77
C ARG A 381 -10.60 14.45 -15.74
N ASN A 382 -9.77 15.12 -16.54
CA ASN A 382 -9.77 16.59 -16.60
C ASN A 382 -11.10 17.14 -17.16
N ALA A 383 -11.70 16.44 -18.12
CA ALA A 383 -13.03 16.80 -18.64
C ALA A 383 -14.12 16.75 -17.55
N PHE A 384 -14.10 15.74 -16.67
CA PHE A 384 -15.05 15.67 -15.55
C PHE A 384 -14.87 16.78 -14.50
N LYS A 385 -13.63 17.19 -14.25
CA LYS A 385 -13.35 18.32 -13.34
C LYS A 385 -13.95 19.63 -13.85
N HIS A 386 -13.75 19.92 -15.14
CA HIS A 386 -14.23 21.15 -15.75
C HIS A 386 -15.77 21.14 -15.84
N ASN A 387 -16.40 19.99 -16.02
CA ASN A 387 -17.85 19.92 -16.11
C ASN A 387 -18.56 20.01 -14.76
N LYS A 388 -17.90 19.67 -13.63
CA LYS A 388 -18.39 20.03 -12.28
C LYS A 388 -18.40 21.55 -12.05
N MET A 389 -17.65 22.33 -12.82
CA MET A 389 -17.67 23.80 -12.76
C MET A 389 -18.77 24.43 -13.64
N VAL A 390 -19.44 23.67 -14.52
CA VAL A 390 -20.57 24.13 -15.35
C VAL A 390 -21.89 23.58 -14.81
N SER A 391 -22.21 23.99 -13.57
CA SER A 391 -23.52 24.06 -12.89
C SER A 391 -24.37 22.78 -12.70
N PRO A 392 -25.03 22.66 -11.53
CA PRO A 392 -26.46 22.94 -11.54
C PRO A 392 -26.65 24.40 -11.18
N GLN A 393 -27.41 25.13 -12.01
CA GLN A 393 -28.11 26.30 -11.54
C GLN A 393 -28.70 25.91 -10.19
N THR A 394 -28.30 26.64 -9.15
CA THR A 394 -28.90 26.55 -7.83
C THR A 394 -30.40 26.66 -8.06
N ILE A 395 -31.10 25.54 -7.98
CA ILE A 395 -32.53 25.56 -7.74
C ILE A 395 -32.62 26.32 -6.43
N HIS A 396 -33.04 27.58 -6.53
CA HIS A 396 -33.51 28.34 -5.40
C HIS A 396 -34.68 27.55 -4.82
N ASN A 397 -34.39 26.63 -3.91
CA ASN A 397 -35.34 26.28 -2.87
C ASN A 397 -35.39 27.49 -1.94
N THR A 398 -36.16 28.48 -2.36
CA THR A 398 -36.84 29.42 -1.49
C THR A 398 -37.70 28.62 -0.52
N ARG A 399 -37.11 28.25 0.63
CA ARG A 399 -37.72 28.20 1.97
C ARG A 399 -36.68 27.65 2.93
N PHE A 400 -36.31 28.48 3.91
CA PHE A 400 -35.28 28.30 4.95
C PHE A 400 -33.83 28.52 4.48
N GLY A 401 -33.46 29.80 4.42
CA GLY A 401 -32.09 30.25 4.24
C GLY A 401 -31.27 30.11 5.53
N LEU A 402 -30.51 29.02 5.64
CA LEU A 402 -29.33 28.97 6.48
C LEU A 402 -28.17 28.39 5.67
N THR A 403 -27.07 29.13 5.63
CA THR A 403 -25.80 28.69 5.05
C THR A 403 -25.26 27.46 5.79
N PRO A 404 -24.30 26.69 5.25
CA PRO A 404 -23.68 25.56 5.96
C PRO A 404 -23.15 25.91 7.37
N SER A 405 -22.73 27.17 7.56
CA SER A 405 -22.37 27.73 8.87
C SER A 405 -23.58 27.90 9.80
N GLY A 406 -24.73 28.31 9.27
CA GLY A 406 -26.00 28.40 10.01
C GLY A 406 -26.55 27.04 10.46
N GLN A 407 -26.49 26.02 9.59
CA GLN A 407 -26.88 24.64 9.95
C GLN A 407 -26.00 24.06 11.07
N ASN A 408 -24.68 24.31 11.00
CA ASN A 408 -23.75 23.89 12.06
C ASN A 408 -24.04 24.59 13.40
N LYS A 409 -24.43 25.86 13.36
CA LYS A 409 -24.76 26.64 14.57
C LYS A 409 -26.07 26.17 15.21
N GLU A 410 -27.07 25.83 14.40
CA GLU A 410 -28.34 25.28 14.88
C GLU A 410 -28.16 23.88 15.48
N MET A 411 -27.36 23.03 14.82
CA MET A 411 -27.01 21.71 15.33
C MET A 411 -26.27 21.80 16.68
N LEU A 412 -25.31 22.72 16.81
CA LEU A 412 -24.61 22.98 18.08
C LEU A 412 -25.53 23.48 19.19
N MET A 413 -26.51 24.33 18.87
CA MET A 413 -27.51 24.78 19.85
C MET A 413 -28.41 23.62 20.32
N ARG A 414 -28.76 22.71 19.40
CA ARG A 414 -29.58 21.54 19.71
C ARG A 414 -28.84 20.52 20.58
N ILE A 415 -27.55 20.29 20.30
CA ILE A 415 -26.67 19.46 21.13
C ILE A 415 -26.59 20.02 22.55
N ARG A 416 -26.33 21.32 22.72
CA ARG A 416 -26.25 21.96 24.05
C ARG A 416 -27.57 21.89 24.83
N ARG A 417 -28.72 21.98 24.14
CA ARG A 417 -30.04 21.85 24.78
C ARG A 417 -30.26 20.43 25.29
N LEU A 418 -29.93 19.42 24.47
CA LEU A 418 -30.02 18.00 24.86
C LEU A 418 -29.09 17.67 26.02
N GLU A 419 -27.86 18.18 26.02
CA GLU A 419 -26.92 18.01 27.14
C GLU A 419 -27.49 18.57 28.45
N LYS A 420 -28.19 19.72 28.39
CA LYS A 420 -28.82 20.33 29.56
C LYS A 420 -30.00 19.51 30.08
N GLU A 421 -30.82 18.96 29.19
CA GLU A 421 -31.92 18.04 29.54
C GLU A 421 -31.40 16.74 30.17
N VAL A 422 -30.37 16.12 29.57
CA VAL A 422 -29.73 14.91 30.12
C VAL A 422 -29.14 15.20 31.51
N ARG A 423 -28.56 16.38 31.73
CA ARG A 423 -28.06 16.79 33.05
C ARG A 423 -29.17 16.92 34.10
N LEU A 424 -30.31 17.47 33.71
CA LEU A 424 -31.47 17.61 34.59
C LEU A 424 -32.08 16.24 34.93
N LEU A 425 -32.24 15.36 33.94
CA LEU A 425 -32.72 14.00 34.13
C LEU A 425 -31.78 13.20 35.05
N ARG A 426 -30.45 13.30 34.87
CA ARG A 426 -29.47 12.69 35.78
C ARG A 426 -29.60 13.19 37.21
N LYS A 427 -29.88 14.49 37.42
CA LYS A 427 -30.12 15.06 38.76
C LYS A 427 -31.43 14.57 39.39
N GLN A 428 -32.46 14.33 38.58
CA GLN A 428 -33.74 13.79 39.06
C GLN A 428 -33.63 12.30 39.41
N ILE A 429 -32.87 11.52 38.63
CA ILE A 429 -32.59 10.10 38.93
C ILE A 429 -31.77 9.96 40.22
N LYS A 430 -30.82 10.88 40.49
CA LYS A 430 -30.01 10.85 41.71
C LYS A 430 -30.75 11.32 42.98
N LYS A 431 -31.98 11.83 42.85
CA LYS A 431 -32.85 12.29 43.95
C LYS A 431 -33.97 11.31 44.28
N ARG A 432 -34.14 10.25 43.49
CA ARG A 432 -34.88 9.04 43.84
C ARG A 432 -33.88 8.01 44.34
#